data_AF-A0A371ARS3-F1
#
_entry.id   AF-A0A371ARS3-F1
#
_cell.length_a   1.000
_cell.length_b   1.000
_cell.length_c   1.000
_cell.angle_alpha   90.00
_cell.angle_beta   90.00
_cell.angle_gamma   90.00
#
_symmetry.space_group_name_H-M   'P 1'
#
loop_
_entity.id
_entity.type
_entity.pdbx_description
1 polymer ?
#
loop_
_entity_poly.entity_id
_entity_poly.type
_entity_poly.pdbx_seq_one_letter_code
_entity_poly.pdbx_strand_id
1 'polypeptide(L)'
;MKQEEKKEIEQELFRDVLEKQEVSEQKELMKELFENRLKEREALIEFYEFLKGNESVFSHKNITCTRSDNQCMVLTFSDKELRIEQDKLRKLVRDMKDLKEEILPVGSVVDLKKDKFQNFPGIEKVDKIRVNIIHRFLLNEGSDTYFTYAGVIYPIGAFGGKDCIQFTGELISKVVFKGFSDQEEEAFVYLIKRGLLLEQNRNSFEAGETYKIQEGKKEE
;
A
#
# COMPACT_ATOMS: atom_id res chain seq x y z
N MET A 1 -6.70 -18.85 -9.43
CA MET A 1 -5.74 -18.91 -10.54
C MET A 1 -4.67 -19.96 -10.22
N LYS A 2 -3.95 -20.53 -11.20
CA LYS A 2 -2.77 -21.36 -10.85
C LYS A 2 -1.71 -20.44 -10.22
N GLN A 3 -0.91 -20.94 -9.27
CA GLN A 3 0.14 -20.13 -8.63
C GLN A 3 1.14 -19.54 -9.64
N GLU A 4 1.32 -20.22 -10.76
CA GLU A 4 2.21 -19.83 -11.86
C GLU A 4 1.67 -18.63 -12.64
N GLU A 5 0.39 -18.66 -13.03
CA GLU A 5 -0.31 -17.54 -13.70
C GLU A 5 -0.32 -16.28 -12.82
N LYS A 6 -0.54 -16.43 -11.50
CA LYS A 6 -0.49 -15.30 -10.56
C LYS A 6 0.88 -14.61 -10.56
N LYS A 7 1.93 -15.42 -10.57
CA LYS A 7 3.31 -14.94 -10.53
C LYS A 7 3.68 -14.22 -11.82
N GLU A 8 3.25 -14.73 -12.97
CA GLU A 8 3.46 -14.09 -14.27
C GLU A 8 2.79 -12.72 -14.35
N ILE A 9 1.54 -12.63 -13.87
CA ILE A 9 0.76 -11.39 -13.82
C ILE A 9 1.41 -10.35 -12.90
N GLU A 10 1.89 -10.74 -11.72
CA GLU A 10 2.62 -9.84 -10.83
C GLU A 10 3.94 -9.36 -11.45
N GLN A 11 4.63 -10.21 -12.21
CA GLN A 11 5.86 -9.86 -12.93
C GLN A 11 5.58 -8.91 -14.10
N GLU A 12 4.46 -9.08 -14.81
CA GLU A 12 4.01 -8.14 -15.84
C GLU A 12 3.79 -6.76 -15.24
N LEU A 13 2.97 -6.66 -14.18
CA LEU A 13 2.65 -5.39 -13.53
C LEU A 13 3.89 -4.69 -12.98
N PHE A 14 4.83 -5.46 -12.44
CA PHE A 14 6.11 -4.95 -11.98
C PHE A 14 6.92 -4.31 -13.12
N ARG A 15 7.02 -4.98 -14.28
CA ARG A 15 7.73 -4.43 -15.44
C ARG A 15 7.07 -3.14 -15.92
N ASP A 16 5.75 -3.10 -15.98
CA ASP A 16 5.01 -1.91 -16.40
C ASP A 16 5.25 -0.72 -15.45
N VAL A 17 5.30 -0.97 -14.13
CA VAL A 17 5.63 0.06 -13.13
C VAL A 17 7.04 0.61 -13.34
N LEU A 18 8.02 -0.26 -13.59
CA LEU A 18 9.39 0.17 -13.89
C LEU A 18 9.48 0.98 -15.19
N GLU A 19 8.77 0.56 -16.24
CA GLU A 19 8.77 1.24 -17.54
C GLU A 19 8.18 2.65 -17.47
N LYS A 20 7.13 2.83 -16.67
CA LYS A 20 6.47 4.12 -16.44
C LYS A 20 7.39 5.17 -15.83
N GLN A 21 8.43 4.79 -15.08
CA GLN A 21 9.28 5.72 -14.34
C GLN A 21 10.46 6.28 -15.17
N GLU A 22 10.49 6.01 -16.49
CA GLU A 22 11.52 6.49 -17.44
C GLU A 22 12.97 6.23 -16.99
N VAL A 23 13.21 5.16 -16.22
CA VAL A 23 14.55 4.81 -15.72
C VAL A 23 15.31 3.99 -16.79
N SER A 24 15.48 4.56 -17.98
CA SER A 24 15.95 3.85 -19.18
C SER A 24 17.40 3.36 -19.07
N GLU A 25 18.30 4.13 -18.45
CA GLU A 25 19.74 3.81 -18.40
C GLU A 25 20.11 2.78 -17.32
N GLN A 26 19.26 2.56 -16.32
CA GLN A 26 19.55 1.70 -15.15
C GLN A 26 18.48 0.63 -14.91
N LYS A 27 17.62 0.35 -15.90
CA LYS A 27 16.47 -0.56 -15.78
C LYS A 27 16.84 -1.95 -15.27
N GLU A 28 17.95 -2.53 -15.72
CA GLU A 28 18.41 -3.86 -15.27
C GLU A 28 18.87 -3.86 -13.81
N LEU A 29 19.53 -2.79 -13.34
CA LEU A 29 19.92 -2.63 -11.94
C LEU A 29 18.69 -2.46 -11.04
N MET A 30 17.70 -1.69 -11.50
CA MET A 30 16.43 -1.51 -10.79
C MET A 30 15.66 -2.82 -10.70
N LYS A 31 15.59 -3.56 -11.80
CA LYS A 31 14.96 -4.87 -11.83
C LYS A 31 15.64 -5.83 -10.85
N GLU A 32 16.97 -5.93 -10.88
CA GLU A 32 17.71 -6.76 -9.93
C GLU A 32 17.46 -6.35 -8.47
N LEU A 33 17.45 -5.05 -8.19
CA LEU A 33 17.18 -4.52 -6.86
C LEU A 33 15.79 -4.94 -6.36
N PHE A 34 14.74 -4.65 -7.13
CA PHE A 34 13.37 -4.83 -6.66
C PHE A 34 12.87 -6.28 -6.79
N GLU A 35 13.25 -7.04 -7.81
CA GLU A 35 12.83 -8.45 -7.96
C GLU A 35 13.58 -9.38 -7.01
N ASN A 36 14.88 -9.14 -6.79
CA ASN A 36 15.72 -10.11 -6.08
C ASN A 36 16.03 -9.70 -4.64
N ARG A 37 16.05 -8.39 -4.33
CA ARG A 37 16.57 -7.89 -3.05
C ARG A 37 15.49 -7.21 -2.20
N LEU A 38 14.64 -6.36 -2.81
CA LEU A 38 13.48 -5.69 -2.19
C LEU A 38 12.13 -6.32 -2.60
N LYS A 39 12.09 -7.66 -2.66
CA LYS A 39 10.89 -8.40 -3.10
C LYS A 39 9.77 -8.41 -2.06
N GLU A 40 10.13 -8.26 -0.79
CA GLU A 40 9.24 -8.37 0.37
C GLU A 40 8.56 -7.02 0.64
N ARG A 41 7.25 -7.03 0.90
CA ARG A 41 6.49 -5.80 1.14
C ARG A 41 7.00 -5.07 2.38
N GLU A 42 7.38 -5.81 3.41
CA GLU A 42 7.92 -5.27 4.66
C GLU A 42 9.21 -4.48 4.39
N ALA A 43 10.11 -5.01 3.56
CA ALA A 43 11.33 -4.31 3.17
C ALA A 43 11.03 -3.02 2.38
N LEU A 44 9.98 -3.04 1.54
CA LEU A 44 9.54 -1.84 0.81
C LEU A 44 8.92 -0.79 1.74
N ILE A 45 8.19 -1.20 2.77
CA ILE A 45 7.65 -0.30 3.80
C ILE A 45 8.80 0.35 4.58
N GLU A 46 9.74 -0.45 5.09
CA GLU A 46 10.93 0.04 5.81
C GLU A 46 11.70 1.04 4.95
N PHE A 47 11.91 0.70 3.67
CA PHE A 47 12.63 1.57 2.76
C PHE A 47 11.85 2.86 2.46
N TYR A 48 10.53 2.78 2.31
CA TYR A 48 9.68 3.96 2.13
C TYR A 48 9.73 4.91 3.32
N GLU A 49 9.69 4.38 4.54
CA GLU A 49 9.82 5.18 5.77
C GLU A 49 11.20 5.84 5.88
N PHE A 50 12.27 5.14 5.52
CA PHE A 50 13.60 5.76 5.39
C PHE A 50 13.62 6.94 4.40
N LEU A 51 12.98 6.79 3.23
CA LEU A 51 12.93 7.83 2.21
C LEU A 51 12.15 9.08 2.68
N LYS A 52 11.17 8.90 3.56
CA LYS A 52 10.41 9.97 4.23
C LYS A 52 11.17 10.61 5.39
N GLY A 53 11.98 9.83 6.10
CA GLY A 53 12.73 10.27 7.27
C GLY A 53 13.96 11.11 6.93
N ASN A 54 14.71 11.47 7.97
CA ASN A 54 15.97 12.21 7.86
C ASN A 54 17.20 11.32 8.09
N GLU A 55 17.00 10.00 8.18
CA GLU A 55 18.09 9.05 8.32
C GLU A 55 19.03 9.14 7.11
N SER A 56 20.35 9.09 7.37
CA SER A 56 21.37 9.25 6.34
C SER A 56 21.63 7.97 5.55
N VAL A 57 21.40 6.81 6.18
CA VAL A 57 21.71 5.49 5.62
C VAL A 57 20.59 4.50 5.92
N PHE A 58 20.16 3.78 4.90
CA PHE A 58 19.34 2.58 5.00
C PHE A 58 20.18 1.36 4.69
N SER A 59 20.00 0.28 5.45
CA SER A 59 20.63 -1.00 5.15
C SER A 59 19.63 -2.12 5.34
N HIS A 60 19.46 -2.94 4.30
CA HIS A 60 18.62 -4.13 4.34
C HIS A 60 19.28 -5.23 3.54
N LYS A 61 19.60 -6.35 4.21
CA LYS A 61 20.38 -7.46 3.63
C LYS A 61 21.70 -6.93 3.02
N ASN A 62 21.88 -7.09 1.71
CA ASN A 62 23.08 -6.67 0.98
C ASN A 62 22.86 -5.38 0.17
N ILE A 63 21.87 -4.56 0.56
CA ILE A 63 21.60 -3.26 -0.03
C ILE A 63 21.92 -2.19 1.01
N THR A 64 22.65 -1.16 0.57
CA THR A 64 22.77 0.09 1.33
C THR A 64 22.24 1.23 0.47
N CYS A 65 21.50 2.16 1.06
CA CYS A 65 21.10 3.39 0.40
C CYS A 65 21.56 4.58 1.24
N THR A 66 22.30 5.51 0.63
CA THR A 66 22.81 6.70 1.28
C THR A 66 22.28 7.95 0.61
N ARG A 67 21.98 8.98 1.40
CA ARG A 67 21.66 10.32 0.89
C ARG A 67 22.93 11.00 0.41
N SER A 68 22.95 11.46 -0.84
CA SER A 68 24.03 12.27 -1.41
C SER A 68 23.58 13.72 -1.56
N ASP A 69 24.53 14.66 -1.58
CA ASP A 69 24.26 16.08 -1.82
C ASP A 69 23.43 16.26 -3.11
N ASN A 70 22.43 17.15 -3.08
CA ASN A 70 21.49 17.49 -4.17
C ASN A 70 20.41 16.46 -4.54
N GLN A 71 19.56 16.05 -3.59
CA GLN A 71 18.34 15.25 -3.85
C GLN A 71 18.61 13.89 -4.56
N CYS A 72 19.84 13.40 -4.56
CA CYS A 72 20.20 12.11 -5.13
C CYS A 72 20.38 11.06 -4.04
N MET A 73 19.89 9.86 -4.31
CA MET A 73 20.09 8.68 -3.49
C MET A 73 21.06 7.74 -4.20
N VAL A 74 22.03 7.23 -3.45
CA VAL A 74 23.00 6.25 -3.95
C VAL A 74 22.66 4.91 -3.33
N LEU A 75 22.29 3.93 -4.15
CA LEU A 75 22.08 2.56 -3.74
C LEU A 75 23.27 1.71 -4.14
N THR A 76 23.77 0.92 -3.20
CA THR A 76 24.88 -0.01 -3.42
C THR A 76 24.44 -1.44 -3.10
N PHE A 77 24.71 -2.35 -4.02
CA PHE A 77 24.43 -3.78 -3.88
C PHE A 77 25.28 -4.58 -4.86
N SER A 78 25.79 -5.76 -4.47
CA SER A 78 26.58 -6.65 -5.35
C SER A 78 27.72 -5.92 -6.11
N ASP A 79 28.48 -5.04 -5.45
CA ASP A 79 29.52 -4.18 -6.03
C ASP A 79 29.06 -3.22 -7.14
N LYS A 80 27.74 -3.04 -7.29
CA LYS A 80 27.11 -2.10 -8.22
C LYS A 80 26.66 -0.86 -7.46
N GLU A 81 26.65 0.26 -8.16
CA GLU A 81 26.14 1.53 -7.67
C GLU A 81 25.05 2.04 -8.61
N LEU A 82 23.96 2.52 -8.01
CA LEU A 82 22.80 3.07 -8.68
C LEU A 82 22.54 4.46 -8.09
N ARG A 83 22.48 5.47 -8.96
CA ARG A 83 22.17 6.86 -8.56
C ARG A 83 20.83 7.26 -9.11
N ILE A 84 19.93 7.66 -8.24
CA ILE A 84 18.56 8.00 -8.60
C ILE A 84 18.09 9.21 -7.78
N GLU A 85 17.30 10.06 -8.42
CA GLU A 85 16.65 11.19 -7.75
C GLU A 85 15.71 10.69 -6.63
N GLN A 86 15.74 11.36 -5.49
CA GLN A 86 14.99 10.98 -4.29
C GLN A 86 13.49 10.89 -4.57
N ASP A 87 12.92 11.84 -5.33
CA ASP A 87 11.48 11.85 -5.63
C ASP A 87 11.08 10.71 -6.55
N LYS A 88 11.91 10.39 -7.56
CA LYS A 88 11.71 9.22 -8.44
C LYS A 88 11.79 7.92 -7.66
N LEU A 89 12.80 7.77 -6.79
CA LEU A 89 12.95 6.58 -5.96
C LEU A 89 11.79 6.45 -4.96
N ARG A 90 11.38 7.55 -4.33
CA ARG A 90 10.25 7.55 -3.39
C ARG A 90 8.95 7.16 -4.09
N LYS A 91 8.69 7.69 -5.28
CA LYS A 91 7.52 7.32 -6.09
C LYS A 91 7.56 5.84 -6.46
N LEU A 92 8.69 5.35 -6.97
CA LEU A 92 8.82 3.94 -7.33
C LEU A 92 8.66 3.01 -6.13
N VAL A 93 9.32 3.28 -5.00
CA VAL A 93 9.18 2.45 -3.79
C VAL A 93 7.73 2.46 -3.30
N ARG A 94 7.01 3.59 -3.41
CA ARG A 94 5.58 3.68 -3.11
C ARG A 94 4.74 2.79 -4.03
N ASP A 95 4.94 2.91 -5.34
CA ASP A 95 4.22 2.10 -6.35
C ASP A 95 4.46 0.60 -6.12
N MET A 96 5.71 0.24 -5.81
CA MET A 96 6.14 -1.12 -5.49
C MET A 96 5.50 -1.66 -4.22
N LYS A 97 5.43 -0.82 -3.17
CA LYS A 97 4.78 -1.15 -1.91
C LYS A 97 3.29 -1.45 -2.10
N ASP A 98 2.59 -0.59 -2.84
CA ASP A 98 1.15 -0.74 -3.16
C ASP A 98 0.90 -1.95 -4.05
N LEU A 99 1.77 -2.16 -5.04
CA LEU A 99 1.74 -3.34 -5.92
C LEU A 99 1.81 -4.63 -5.10
N LYS A 100 2.71 -4.69 -4.12
CA LYS A 100 2.91 -5.87 -3.25
C LYS A 100 1.92 -6.00 -2.11
N GLU A 101 0.99 -5.06 -1.94
CA GLU A 101 -0.06 -5.18 -0.92
C GLU A 101 -1.00 -6.34 -1.22
N GLU A 102 -1.11 -7.30 -0.30
CA GLU A 102 -2.18 -8.29 -0.38
C GLU A 102 -3.53 -7.58 -0.17
N ILE A 103 -4.43 -7.70 -1.15
CA ILE A 103 -5.78 -7.16 -1.04
C ILE A 103 -6.70 -8.22 -0.46
N LEU A 104 -7.24 -7.95 0.72
CA LEU A 104 -8.19 -8.82 1.37
C LEU A 104 -9.55 -8.75 0.66
N PRO A 105 -10.25 -9.89 0.49
CA PRO A 105 -11.59 -9.90 -0.06
C PRO A 105 -12.60 -9.17 0.82
N VAL A 106 -13.70 -8.73 0.20
CA VAL A 106 -14.89 -8.26 0.92
C VAL A 106 -15.40 -9.37 1.85
N GLY A 107 -15.91 -8.99 3.03
CA GLY A 107 -16.33 -9.91 4.09
C GLY A 107 -15.19 -10.39 4.99
N SER A 108 -13.93 -10.00 4.72
CA SER A 108 -12.82 -10.23 5.64
C SER A 108 -13.02 -9.44 6.92
N VAL A 109 -12.72 -10.07 8.06
CA VAL A 109 -12.74 -9.44 9.39
C VAL A 109 -11.32 -9.22 9.86
N VAL A 110 -11.01 -7.99 10.27
CA VAL A 110 -9.67 -7.57 10.66
C VAL A 110 -9.69 -6.84 11.99
N ASP A 111 -8.61 -6.96 12.74
CA ASP A 111 -8.32 -6.07 13.86
C ASP A 111 -7.39 -4.95 13.36
N LEU A 112 -7.69 -3.71 13.75
CA LEU A 112 -6.87 -2.54 13.40
C LEU A 112 -5.88 -2.18 14.51
N LYS A 113 -4.82 -1.46 14.16
CA LYS A 113 -3.81 -0.92 15.07
C LYS A 113 -4.44 0.14 15.98
N LYS A 114 -4.81 -0.25 17.22
CA LYS A 114 -5.52 0.61 18.19
C LYS A 114 -4.78 1.91 18.51
N ASP A 115 -3.44 1.89 18.51
CA ASP A 115 -2.59 3.07 18.74
C ASP A 115 -2.79 4.18 17.72
N LYS A 116 -3.35 3.88 16.54
CA LYS A 116 -3.69 4.85 15.50
C LYS A 116 -5.05 5.53 15.71
N PHE A 117 -5.80 5.14 16.74
CA PHE A 117 -7.16 5.63 17.03
C PHE A 117 -7.28 6.27 18.41
N GLN A 118 -6.18 6.73 19.00
CA GLN A 118 -6.17 7.29 20.37
C GLN A 118 -7.13 8.47 20.54
N ASN A 119 -7.43 9.21 19.47
CA ASN A 119 -8.35 10.35 19.48
C ASN A 119 -9.83 9.95 19.35
N PHE A 120 -10.14 8.65 19.22
CA PHE A 120 -11.51 8.18 19.06
C PHE A 120 -12.19 8.04 20.43
N PRO A 121 -13.34 8.68 20.68
CA PRO A 121 -14.01 8.62 21.98
C PRO A 121 -14.34 7.20 22.42
N GLY A 122 -13.96 6.82 23.64
CA GLY A 122 -14.25 5.50 24.20
C GLY A 122 -13.30 4.39 23.74
N ILE A 123 -12.25 4.71 22.98
CA ILE A 123 -11.27 3.72 22.50
C ILE A 123 -10.52 3.05 23.65
N GLU A 124 -10.36 3.74 24.77
CA GLU A 124 -9.78 3.21 25.99
C GLU A 124 -10.59 2.06 26.58
N LYS A 125 -11.90 2.00 26.29
CA LYS A 125 -12.83 1.01 26.84
C LYS A 125 -12.95 -0.27 26.01
N VAL A 126 -12.30 -0.34 24.87
CA VAL A 126 -12.32 -1.52 23.98
C VAL A 126 -10.94 -2.14 23.86
N ASP A 127 -10.84 -3.47 23.91
CA ASP A 127 -9.54 -4.15 23.78
C ASP A 127 -8.96 -4.02 22.37
N LYS A 128 -9.82 -4.00 21.36
CA LYS A 128 -9.46 -3.97 19.94
C LYS A 128 -10.54 -3.30 19.10
N ILE A 129 -10.12 -2.77 17.97
CA ILE A 129 -11.00 -2.23 16.94
C ILE A 129 -11.14 -3.31 15.87
N ARG A 130 -12.28 -3.99 15.85
CA ARG A 130 -12.56 -5.03 14.86
C ARG A 130 -13.49 -4.53 13.79
N VAL A 131 -13.13 -4.77 12.54
CA VAL A 131 -13.84 -4.25 11.38
C VAL A 131 -14.12 -5.37 10.38
N ASN A 132 -15.33 -5.39 9.82
CA ASN A 132 -15.67 -6.19 8.65
C ASN A 132 -15.52 -5.32 7.39
N ILE A 133 -14.70 -5.75 6.44
CA ILE A 133 -14.47 -5.06 5.17
C ILE A 133 -15.69 -5.21 4.28
N ILE A 134 -16.31 -4.08 3.89
CA ILE A 134 -17.50 -4.05 3.03
C ILE A 134 -17.28 -3.34 1.69
N HIS A 135 -16.23 -2.52 1.59
CA HIS A 135 -15.82 -1.89 0.33
C HIS A 135 -14.29 -1.91 0.16
N ARG A 136 -13.84 -1.73 -1.08
CA ARG A 136 -12.41 -1.64 -1.45
C ARG A 136 -12.17 -0.56 -2.48
N PHE A 137 -10.94 -0.07 -2.54
CA PHE A 137 -10.46 0.87 -3.56
C PHE A 137 -11.28 2.17 -3.61
N LEU A 138 -11.50 2.79 -2.45
CA LEU A 138 -12.29 4.02 -2.37
C LEU A 138 -11.44 5.22 -2.80
N LEU A 139 -11.80 5.82 -3.92
CA LEU A 139 -11.17 7.05 -4.40
C LEU A 139 -11.47 8.19 -3.45
N ASN A 140 -10.43 8.97 -3.13
CA ASN A 140 -10.60 10.22 -2.39
C ASN A 140 -10.69 11.36 -3.41
N GLU A 141 -11.90 11.91 -3.59
CA GLU A 141 -12.20 12.93 -4.59
C GLU A 141 -11.26 14.13 -4.48
N GLY A 142 -10.72 14.60 -5.61
CA GLY A 142 -9.77 15.71 -5.64
C GLY A 142 -8.34 15.38 -5.17
N SER A 143 -8.04 14.12 -4.85
CA SER A 143 -6.68 13.66 -4.52
C SER A 143 -6.20 12.57 -5.47
N ASP A 144 -4.88 12.33 -5.54
CA ASP A 144 -4.27 11.19 -6.24
C ASP A 144 -4.16 9.94 -5.34
N THR A 145 -5.01 9.85 -4.32
CA THR A 145 -4.98 8.78 -3.32
C THR A 145 -6.27 7.99 -3.26
N TYR A 146 -6.18 6.76 -2.74
CA TYR A 146 -7.34 5.92 -2.45
C TYR A 146 -7.18 5.18 -1.12
N PHE A 147 -8.30 4.87 -0.46
CA PHE A 147 -8.31 3.93 0.67
C PHE A 147 -8.47 2.51 0.17
N THR A 148 -7.60 1.60 0.62
CA THR A 148 -7.68 0.19 0.23
C THR A 148 -9.01 -0.43 0.65
N TYR A 149 -9.51 -0.05 1.83
CA TYR A 149 -10.69 -0.65 2.44
C TYR A 149 -11.63 0.41 3.02
N ALA A 150 -12.92 0.08 3.04
CA ALA A 150 -13.83 0.61 4.04
C ALA A 150 -14.62 -0.52 4.70
N GLY A 151 -14.89 -0.35 6.00
CA GLY A 151 -15.49 -1.39 6.80
C GLY A 151 -16.37 -0.87 7.92
N VAL A 152 -17.16 -1.78 8.49
CA VAL A 152 -18.05 -1.51 9.62
C VAL A 152 -17.55 -2.19 10.89
N ILE A 153 -17.83 -1.59 12.05
CA ILE A 153 -17.43 -2.16 13.34
C ILE A 153 -18.11 -3.52 13.54
N TYR A 154 -17.33 -4.54 13.86
CA TYR A 154 -17.84 -5.87 14.20
C TYR A 154 -18.04 -5.99 15.73
N PRO A 155 -19.11 -6.66 16.21
CA PRO A 155 -20.17 -7.35 15.45
C PRO A 155 -21.37 -6.45 15.09
N ILE A 156 -21.29 -5.15 15.39
CA ILE A 156 -22.41 -4.20 15.31
C ILE A 156 -22.94 -4.05 13.87
N GLY A 157 -22.05 -4.04 12.88
CA GLY A 157 -22.38 -3.74 11.49
C GLY A 157 -22.68 -2.25 11.27
N ALA A 158 -23.42 -1.94 10.21
CA ALA A 158 -23.88 -0.58 9.92
C ALA A 158 -25.15 -0.26 10.72
N PHE A 159 -25.01 0.15 11.98
CA PHE A 159 -26.16 0.56 12.80
C PHE A 159 -26.67 1.94 12.36
N GLY A 160 -27.95 2.05 11.98
CA GLY A 160 -28.57 3.32 11.55
C GLY A 160 -28.17 3.79 10.14
N GLY A 161 -27.31 3.04 9.45
CA GLY A 161 -26.83 3.32 8.11
C GLY A 161 -25.78 4.43 8.05
N LYS A 162 -24.67 4.14 7.36
CA LYS A 162 -23.69 5.07 6.74
C LYS A 162 -22.35 5.31 7.46
N ASP A 163 -22.15 4.84 8.69
CA ASP A 163 -20.83 4.95 9.32
C ASP A 163 -19.91 3.79 8.90
N CYS A 164 -19.01 4.06 7.96
CA CYS A 164 -17.90 3.18 7.64
C CYS A 164 -16.56 3.84 8.00
N ILE A 165 -15.59 3.03 8.37
CA ILE A 165 -14.21 3.43 8.61
C ILE A 165 -13.44 3.14 7.34
N GLN A 166 -12.86 4.17 6.73
CA GLN A 166 -11.91 4.04 5.64
C GLN A 166 -10.48 3.81 6.19
N PHE A 167 -9.74 2.87 5.62
CA PHE A 167 -8.39 2.52 6.06
C PHE A 167 -7.59 1.81 4.95
N THR A 168 -6.26 1.77 5.10
CA THR A 168 -5.35 1.00 4.23
C THR A 168 -4.83 -0.25 4.94
N GLY A 169 -4.23 -1.17 4.19
CA GLY A 169 -3.71 -2.44 4.75
C GLY A 169 -2.68 -2.24 5.86
N GLU A 170 -1.96 -1.12 5.87
CA GLU A 170 -0.99 -0.79 6.91
C GLU A 170 -1.61 -0.56 8.31
N LEU A 171 -2.91 -0.25 8.38
CA LEU A 171 -3.65 -0.12 9.63
C LEU A 171 -4.13 -1.47 10.19
N ILE A 172 -4.05 -2.55 9.40
CA ILE A 172 -4.42 -3.89 9.85
C ILE A 172 -3.32 -4.43 10.76
N SER A 173 -3.69 -4.80 11.99
CA SER A 173 -2.80 -5.49 12.92
C SER A 173 -2.95 -7.01 12.82
N LYS A 174 -4.14 -7.50 12.47
CA LYS A 174 -4.42 -8.93 12.34
C LYS A 174 -5.60 -9.20 11.40
N VAL A 175 -5.46 -10.20 10.54
CA VAL A 175 -6.60 -10.80 9.84
C VAL A 175 -7.24 -11.85 10.74
N VAL A 176 -8.48 -11.60 11.16
CA VAL A 176 -9.26 -12.49 12.04
C VAL A 176 -9.96 -13.56 11.22
N PHE A 177 -10.50 -13.16 10.08
CA PHE A 177 -11.17 -14.02 9.13
C PHE A 177 -10.91 -13.48 7.72
N LYS A 178 -10.50 -14.34 6.79
CA LYS A 178 -10.36 -13.98 5.37
C LYS A 178 -11.67 -14.28 4.65
N GLY A 179 -12.18 -13.28 3.95
CA GLY A 179 -13.40 -13.38 3.14
C GLY A 179 -13.24 -14.36 1.99
N PHE A 180 -14.33 -14.57 1.25
CA PHE A 180 -14.34 -15.47 0.11
C PHE A 180 -13.45 -14.92 -1.02
N SER A 181 -12.66 -15.81 -1.63
CA SER A 181 -11.78 -15.47 -2.75
C SER A 181 -11.79 -16.61 -3.74
N ASP A 182 -11.99 -16.30 -5.01
CA ASP A 182 -11.85 -17.22 -6.13
C ASP A 182 -10.93 -16.61 -7.21
N GLN A 183 -10.91 -17.21 -8.39
CA GLN A 183 -10.05 -16.75 -9.48
C GLN A 183 -10.53 -15.42 -10.07
N GLU A 184 -11.84 -15.17 -10.08
CA GLU A 184 -12.41 -13.92 -10.60
C GLU A 184 -12.05 -12.75 -9.68
N GLU A 185 -12.11 -12.97 -8.36
CA GLU A 185 -11.66 -12.02 -7.35
C GLU A 185 -10.18 -11.66 -7.51
N GLU A 186 -9.31 -12.65 -7.73
CA GLU A 186 -7.87 -12.42 -7.96
C GLU A 186 -7.62 -11.61 -9.24
N ALA A 187 -8.31 -11.93 -10.32
CA ALA A 187 -8.22 -11.22 -11.59
C ALA A 187 -8.75 -9.78 -11.48
N PHE A 188 -9.85 -9.57 -10.75
CA PHE A 188 -10.41 -8.25 -10.49
C PHE A 188 -9.44 -7.36 -9.72
N VAL A 189 -8.83 -7.88 -8.64
CA VAL A 189 -7.81 -7.13 -7.88
C VAL A 189 -6.64 -6.72 -8.78
N TYR A 190 -6.19 -7.60 -9.66
CA TYR A 190 -5.14 -7.28 -10.62
C TYR A 190 -5.52 -6.12 -11.54
N LEU A 191 -6.69 -6.19 -12.17
CA LEU A 191 -7.17 -5.14 -13.08
C LEU A 191 -7.28 -3.79 -12.38
N ILE A 192 -7.80 -3.76 -11.15
CA ILE A 192 -7.92 -2.52 -10.38
C ILE A 192 -6.54 -1.94 -10.03
N LYS A 193 -5.59 -2.78 -9.59
CA LYS A 193 -4.22 -2.31 -9.30
C LYS A 193 -3.55 -1.71 -10.54
N ARG A 194 -3.71 -2.36 -11.70
CA ARG A 194 -3.24 -1.85 -12.99
C ARG A 194 -3.83 -0.48 -13.30
N GLY A 195 -5.16 -0.36 -13.22
CA GLY A 195 -5.85 0.91 -13.47
C GLY A 195 -5.42 2.02 -12.50
N LEU A 196 -5.33 1.73 -11.20
CA LEU A 196 -4.93 2.72 -10.20
C LEU A 196 -3.47 3.16 -10.35
N LEU A 197 -2.53 2.20 -10.38
CA LEU A 197 -1.09 2.51 -10.34
C LEU A 197 -0.56 3.00 -11.68
N LEU A 198 -0.96 2.36 -12.79
CA LEU A 198 -0.38 2.64 -14.11
C LEU A 198 -1.16 3.70 -14.87
N GLU A 199 -2.48 3.54 -14.98
CA GLU A 199 -3.31 4.40 -15.81
C GLU A 199 -3.68 5.71 -15.11
N GLN A 200 -4.04 5.65 -13.83
CA GLN A 200 -4.51 6.81 -13.06
C GLN A 200 -3.42 7.46 -12.19
N ASN A 201 -2.27 6.79 -12.03
CA ASN A 201 -1.15 7.27 -11.21
C ASN A 201 -1.55 7.56 -9.74
N ARG A 202 -2.45 6.73 -9.19
CA ARG A 202 -2.97 6.84 -7.83
C ARG A 202 -2.31 5.82 -6.90
N ASN A 203 -1.99 6.25 -5.69
CA ASN A 203 -1.40 5.41 -4.65
C ASN A 203 -2.33 5.23 -3.45
N SER A 204 -2.09 4.19 -2.66
CA SER A 204 -2.84 4.00 -1.43
C SER A 204 -2.53 5.14 -0.44
N PHE A 205 -3.52 5.49 0.38
CA PHE A 205 -3.38 6.52 1.39
C PHE A 205 -2.31 6.14 2.43
N GLU A 206 -1.54 7.12 2.91
CA GLU A 206 -0.47 6.86 3.88
C GLU A 206 -1.03 6.32 5.22
N ALA A 207 -0.28 5.42 5.87
CA ALA A 207 -0.72 4.81 7.12
C ALA A 207 -0.97 5.84 8.23
N GLY A 208 -2.12 5.72 8.91
CA GLY A 208 -2.42 6.48 10.12
C GLY A 208 -3.64 7.40 10.03
N GLU A 209 -4.20 7.59 8.84
CA GLU A 209 -5.41 8.40 8.69
C GLU A 209 -6.64 7.52 8.47
N THR A 210 -7.67 7.78 9.26
CA THR A 210 -8.99 7.19 9.08
C THR A 210 -10.00 8.29 8.89
N TYR A 211 -10.84 8.13 7.88
CA TYR A 211 -11.93 9.05 7.63
C TYR A 211 -13.24 8.39 8.06
N LYS A 212 -13.98 9.11 8.89
CA LYS A 212 -15.41 8.85 9.08
C LYS A 212 -16.15 9.60 7.99
N ILE A 213 -16.88 8.88 7.16
CA ILE A 213 -17.84 9.54 6.27
C ILE A 213 -19.04 9.97 7.12
N GLN A 214 -19.32 11.27 7.15
CA GLN A 214 -20.65 11.80 7.50
C GLN A 214 -21.21 12.45 6.24
N GLU A 215 -21.88 11.67 5.37
CA GLU A 215 -22.55 12.27 4.22
C GLU A 215 -23.97 12.71 4.59
N GLY A 216 -24.17 14.03 4.58
CA GLY A 216 -25.50 14.64 4.62
C GLY A 216 -25.55 16.09 5.13
N LYS A 217 -24.84 17.04 4.51
CA LYS A 217 -25.51 18.34 4.29
C LYS A 217 -26.34 18.16 3.04
N LYS A 218 -27.66 18.03 3.21
CA LYS A 218 -28.60 18.33 2.15
C LYS A 218 -28.36 19.79 1.78
N GLU A 219 -28.05 20.05 0.51
CA GLU A 219 -28.29 21.37 -0.05
C GLU A 219 -29.80 21.66 0.16
N GLU A 220 -30.08 22.78 0.81
CA GLU A 220 -31.43 23.35 0.98
C GLU A 220 -31.95 23.93 -0.33
#